data_AF-A0A9E3CRZ5-F1
#
_entry.id   AF-A0A9E3CRZ5-F1
#
_cell.length_a   1.000
_cell.length_b   1.000
_cell.length_c   1.000
_cell.angle_alpha   90.00
_cell.angle_beta   90.00
_cell.angle_gamma   90.00
#
_symmetry.space_group_name_H-M   'P 1'
#
loop_
_entity.id
_entity.type
_entity.pdbx_description
1 polymer ?
#
loop_
_entity_poly.entity_id
_entity_poly.type
_entity_poly.pdbx_seq_one_letter_code
_entity_poly.pdbx_strand_id
1 'polypeptide(L)'
;MLAQAAGHAAQASGHRPGGEANLLLPDLSSQHFLGVDGHTLLLVGLVVCALGLAFGLSIFTQLKNLPVHRSMREISELIYETCKTYLVTQGKFIMVLWLFIGAIAA
;
A
#
# COMPACT_ATOMS: atom_id res chain seq x y z
N MET A 1 13.91 13.04 58.63
CA MET A 1 12.95 13.04 57.51
C MET A 1 13.75 12.73 56.25
N LEU A 2 14.11 11.49 55.89
CA LEU A 2 13.29 10.38 55.42
C LEU A 2 12.21 10.78 54.40
N ALA A 3 12.56 10.73 53.11
CA ALA A 3 11.64 10.50 52.00
C ALA A 3 12.37 9.69 50.91
N GLN A 4 12.04 8.40 50.82
CA GLN A 4 12.21 7.58 49.62
C GLN A 4 11.14 7.98 48.59
N ALA A 5 11.49 7.93 47.31
CA ALA A 5 10.59 7.48 46.23
C ALA A 5 11.49 7.20 45.02
N ALA A 6 11.86 5.93 44.81
CA ALA A 6 11.11 4.95 44.03
C ALA A 6 11.55 5.01 42.56
N GLY A 7 11.95 3.83 42.07
CA GLY A 7 12.76 3.66 40.88
C GLY A 7 12.11 4.18 39.61
N HIS A 8 12.96 4.67 38.71
CA HIS A 8 12.67 4.61 37.29
C HIS A 8 12.77 3.14 36.88
N ALA A 9 11.67 2.40 37.06
CA ALA A 9 11.46 1.19 36.31
C ALA A 9 11.46 1.62 34.85
N ALA A 10 12.57 1.35 34.16
CA ALA A 10 12.62 1.32 32.72
C ALA A 10 11.53 0.32 32.31
N GLN A 11 10.36 0.86 31.98
CA GLN A 11 9.30 0.09 31.38
C GLN A 11 9.88 -0.36 30.05
N ALA A 12 10.34 -1.61 30.01
CA ALA A 12 10.63 -2.29 28.76
C ALA A 12 9.33 -2.24 27.97
N SER A 13 9.26 -1.28 27.04
CA SER A 13 8.35 -1.31 25.92
C SER A 13 8.72 -2.55 25.12
N GLY A 14 8.20 -3.70 25.57
CA GLY A 14 8.22 -4.92 24.80
C GLY A 14 7.71 -4.55 23.42
N HIS A 15 8.56 -4.79 22.42
CA HIS A 15 8.25 -4.62 21.02
C HIS A 15 7.04 -5.51 20.72
N ARG A 16 5.83 -4.98 20.89
CA ARG A 16 4.63 -5.61 20.38
C ARG A 16 4.76 -5.47 18.87
N PRO A 17 4.84 -6.57 18.11
CA PRO A 17 4.78 -6.48 16.65
C PRO A 17 3.44 -5.83 16.30
N GLY A 18 3.50 -4.53 16.02
CA GLY A 18 2.36 -3.69 15.66
C GLY A 18 2.16 -3.79 14.17
N GLY A 19 1.64 -4.92 13.71
CA GLY A 19 1.20 -5.12 12.34
C GLY A 19 -0.32 -5.29 12.27
N GLU A 20 -0.91 -4.96 11.13
CA GLU A 20 -2.33 -5.26 10.83
C GLU A 20 -2.67 -6.75 10.99
N ALA A 21 -1.68 -7.63 10.96
CA ALA A 21 -1.83 -9.07 11.25
C ALA A 21 -2.19 -9.37 12.72
N ASN A 22 -1.83 -8.50 13.67
CA ASN A 22 -2.15 -8.67 15.10
C ASN A 22 -3.39 -7.84 15.51
N LEU A 23 -4.05 -7.20 14.54
CA LEU A 23 -5.27 -6.45 14.77
C LEU A 23 -6.44 -7.44 14.91
N LEU A 24 -7.07 -7.49 16.09
CA LEU A 24 -8.29 -8.27 16.27
C LEU A 24 -9.42 -7.60 15.49
N LEU A 25 -9.68 -8.07 14.27
CA LEU A 25 -10.86 -7.64 13.52
C LEU A 25 -12.10 -8.30 14.13
N PRO A 26 -13.06 -7.53 14.67
CA PRO A 26 -14.35 -8.08 15.02
C PRO A 26 -15.02 -8.63 13.75
N ASP A 27 -15.84 -9.66 13.91
CA ASP A 27 -16.53 -10.28 12.78
C ASP A 27 -17.33 -9.22 12.01
N LEU A 28 -16.99 -9.03 10.74
CA LEU A 28 -17.57 -8.02 9.85
C LEU A 28 -19.06 -8.29 9.58
N SER A 29 -19.52 -9.53 9.81
CA SER A 29 -20.94 -9.91 9.74
C SER A 29 -21.75 -9.49 10.97
N SER A 30 -21.06 -9.22 12.09
CA SER A 30 -21.67 -8.89 13.38
C SER A 30 -21.78 -7.38 13.62
N GLN A 31 -21.04 -6.57 12.87
CA GLN A 31 -21.01 -5.12 13.00
C GLN A 31 -21.76 -4.48 11.85
N HIS A 32 -22.87 -3.82 12.18
CA HIS A 32 -23.65 -3.07 11.20
C HIS A 32 -23.16 -1.64 11.10
N PHE A 33 -22.74 -1.26 9.90
CA PHE A 33 -22.33 0.09 9.58
C PHE A 33 -23.46 0.70 8.74
N LEU A 34 -24.11 1.75 9.23
CA LEU A 34 -25.23 2.43 8.55
C LEU A 34 -26.42 1.49 8.21
N GLY A 35 -26.64 0.43 9.00
CA GLY A 35 -27.71 -0.55 8.78
C GLY A 35 -27.39 -1.61 7.72
N VAL A 36 -26.16 -1.63 7.19
CA VAL A 36 -25.66 -2.63 6.24
C VAL A 36 -24.55 -3.43 6.90
N ASP A 37 -24.50 -4.71 6.55
CA ASP A 37 -23.48 -5.63 7.02
C ASP A 37 -22.08 -5.27 6.51
N GLY A 38 -21.06 -5.35 7.37
CA GLY A 38 -19.69 -4.96 7.04
C GLY A 38 -19.08 -5.80 5.91
N HIS A 39 -19.42 -7.09 5.83
CA HIS A 39 -18.96 -7.96 4.75
C HIS A 39 -19.56 -7.54 3.39
N THR A 40 -20.85 -7.21 3.38
CA THR A 40 -21.53 -6.73 2.16
C THR A 40 -20.94 -5.38 1.70
N LEU A 41 -20.67 -4.48 2.65
CA LEU A 41 -20.02 -3.20 2.36
C LEU A 41 -18.62 -3.38 1.73
N LEU A 42 -17.82 -4.31 2.26
CA LEU A 42 -16.48 -4.60 1.75
C LEU A 42 -16.53 -5.20 0.34
N LEU A 43 -17.43 -6.15 0.09
CA LEU A 43 -17.60 -6.74 -1.24
C LEU A 43 -18.06 -5.70 -2.28
N VAL A 44 -19.00 -4.83 -1.93
CA VAL A 44 -19.42 -3.72 -2.80
C VAL A 44 -18.25 -2.78 -3.07
N GLY A 45 -17.48 -2.42 -2.03
CA GLY A 45 -16.28 -1.59 -2.18
C GLY A 45 -15.24 -2.22 -3.13
N LEU A 46 -15.00 -3.53 -3.02
CA LEU A 46 -14.10 -4.26 -3.91
C LEU A 46 -14.59 -4.23 -5.37
N VAL A 47 -15.89 -4.39 -5.58
CA VAL A 47 -16.50 -4.27 -6.93
C VAL A 47 -16.29 -2.86 -7.50
N VAL A 48 -16.50 -1.82 -6.70
CA VAL A 48 -16.25 -0.42 -7.12
C VAL A 48 -14.79 -0.21 -7.49
N CYS A 49 -13.85 -0.72 -6.70
CA CYS A 49 -12.41 -0.66 -7.01
C CYS A 49 -12.08 -1.37 -8.34
N ALA A 50 -12.66 -2.54 -8.59
CA ALA A 50 -12.47 -3.28 -9.84
C ALA A 50 -13.04 -2.52 -11.05
N LEU A 51 -14.22 -1.91 -10.91
CA LEU A 51 -14.80 -1.04 -11.95
C LEU A 51 -13.93 0.19 -12.21
N GLY A 52 -13.38 0.81 -11.16
CA GLY A 52 -12.44 1.92 -11.29
C GLY A 52 -11.17 1.55 -12.05
N LEU A 53 -10.63 0.34 -11.80
CA LEU A 53 -9.47 -0.19 -12.53
C LEU A 53 -9.82 -0.43 -14.01
N ALA A 54 -10.97 -1.04 -14.29
CA ALA A 54 -11.44 -1.26 -15.67
C ALA A 54 -11.64 0.05 -16.44
N PHE A 55 -12.24 1.05 -15.79
CA PHE A 55 -12.39 2.39 -16.36
C PHE A 55 -11.03 3.04 -16.64
N GLY A 56 -10.08 2.95 -15.69
CA GLY A 56 -8.71 3.46 -15.89
C GLY A 56 -8.01 2.81 -17.08
N LEU A 57 -8.14 1.48 -17.24
CA LEU A 57 -7.61 0.77 -18.41
C LEU A 57 -8.25 1.23 -19.72
N SER A 58 -9.57 1.42 -19.75
CA SER A 58 -10.28 1.94 -20.92
C SER A 58 -9.72 3.30 -21.36
N ILE A 59 -9.62 4.26 -20.43
CA ILE A 59 -9.05 5.58 -20.73
C ILE A 59 -7.60 5.49 -21.18
N PHE A 60 -6.78 4.65 -20.54
CA PHE A 60 -5.40 4.43 -20.95
C PHE A 60 -5.30 3.95 -22.42
N THR A 61 -6.15 2.99 -22.82
CA THR A 61 -6.16 2.50 -24.21
C THR A 61 -6.61 3.57 -25.21
N GLN A 62 -7.58 4.40 -24.84
CA GLN A 62 -8.02 5.52 -25.67
C GLN A 62 -6.89 6.55 -25.86
N LEU A 63 -6.24 6.97 -24.76
CA LEU A 63 -5.13 7.93 -24.81
C LEU A 63 -3.95 7.42 -25.62
N LYS A 64 -3.59 6.14 -25.48
CA LYS A 64 -2.49 5.52 -26.22
C LYS A 64 -2.73 5.50 -27.74
N ASN A 65 -3.98 5.43 -28.19
CA ASN A 65 -4.34 5.34 -29.60
C ASN A 65 -4.49 6.71 -30.29
N LEU A 66 -4.35 7.82 -29.55
CA LEU A 66 -4.42 9.16 -30.13
C LEU A 66 -3.16 9.45 -30.98
N PRO A 67 -3.31 10.13 -32.12
CA PRO A 67 -2.18 10.48 -32.97
C PRO A 67 -1.29 11.52 -32.28
N VAL A 68 -0.01 11.19 -32.10
CA VAL A 68 0.99 12.11 -31.53
C VAL A 68 2.00 12.52 -32.60
N HIS A 69 2.49 13.76 -32.51
CA HIS A 69 3.50 14.27 -33.43
C HIS A 69 4.84 13.55 -33.24
N ARG A 70 5.58 13.30 -34.33
CA ARG A 70 6.81 12.48 -34.33
C ARG A 70 7.85 12.95 -33.31
N SER A 71 8.13 14.26 -33.26
CA SER A 71 9.09 14.84 -32.32
C SER A 71 8.67 14.68 -30.85
N MET A 72 7.36 14.72 -30.56
CA MET A 72 6.85 14.48 -29.20
C MET A 72 6.99 13.02 -28.77
N ARG A 73 6.89 12.08 -29.74
CA ARG A 73 7.09 10.66 -29.47
C ARG A 73 8.54 10.33 -29.12
N GLU A 74 9.49 10.86 -29.90
CA GLU A 74 10.93 10.63 -29.70
C GLU A 74 11.42 11.11 -28.32
N ILE A 75 10.97 12.30 -27.90
CA ILE A 75 11.29 12.83 -26.57
C ILE A 75 10.68 11.96 -25.47
N SER A 76 9.42 11.55 -25.63
CA SER A 76 8.74 10.68 -24.66
C SER A 76 9.44 9.33 -24.50
N GLU A 77 9.98 8.78 -25.59
CA GLU A 77 10.70 7.51 -25.60
C GLU A 77 12.06 7.61 -24.89
N LEU A 78 12.78 8.72 -25.08
CA LEU A 78 14.01 9.01 -24.33
C LEU A 78 13.74 9.12 -22.81
N ILE A 79 12.72 9.89 -22.43
CA ILE A 79 12.32 10.02 -21.02
C ILE A 79 11.92 8.65 -20.47
N TYR A 80 11.13 7.88 -21.21
CA TYR A 80 10.70 6.55 -20.80
C TYR A 80 11.88 5.63 -20.51
N GLU A 81 12.91 5.58 -21.36
CA GLU A 81 14.08 4.71 -21.13
C GLU A 81 14.92 5.14 -19.91
N THR A 82 15.08 6.44 -19.68
CA THR A 82 15.79 6.93 -18.47
C THR A 82 15.01 6.61 -17.19
N CYS A 83 13.70 6.89 -17.16
CA CYS A 83 12.82 6.58 -16.03
C CYS A 83 12.70 5.08 -15.78
N LYS A 84 12.60 4.28 -16.84
CA LYS A 84 12.54 2.81 -16.75
C LYS A 84 13.80 2.25 -16.10
N THR A 85 14.97 2.70 -16.51
CA THR A 85 16.24 2.28 -15.91
C THR A 85 16.30 2.64 -14.42
N TYR A 86 15.83 3.83 -14.05
CA TYR A 86 15.72 4.28 -12.67
C TYR A 86 14.73 3.44 -11.85
N LEU A 87 13.52 3.18 -12.38
CA LEU A 87 12.51 2.36 -11.72
C LEU A 87 12.96 0.92 -11.54
N VAL A 88 13.64 0.33 -12.54
CA VAL A 88 14.16 -1.04 -12.44
C VAL A 88 15.26 -1.12 -11.38
N THR A 89 16.21 -0.20 -11.41
CA THR A 89 17.33 -0.21 -10.46
C THR A 89 16.86 0.03 -9.03
N GLN A 90 15.93 0.96 -8.81
CA GLN A 90 15.31 1.19 -7.49
C GLN A 90 14.41 0.05 -7.07
N GLY A 91 13.61 -0.50 -7.98
CA GLY A 91 12.74 -1.64 -7.70
C GLY A 91 13.57 -2.82 -7.20
N LYS A 92 14.73 -3.09 -7.82
CA LYS A 92 15.67 -4.12 -7.34
C LYS A 92 16.14 -3.86 -5.91
N PHE A 93 16.51 -2.63 -5.58
CA PHE A 93 16.91 -2.27 -4.22
C PHE A 93 15.76 -2.43 -3.20
N ILE A 94 14.57 -1.91 -3.53
CA ILE A 94 13.38 -2.02 -2.68
C ILE A 94 12.99 -3.49 -2.46
N MET A 95 13.06 -4.34 -3.48
CA MET A 95 12.76 -5.77 -3.36
C MET A 95 13.74 -6.50 -2.43
N VAL A 96 15.03 -6.16 -2.50
CA VAL A 96 16.04 -6.73 -1.59
C VAL A 96 15.78 -6.29 -0.14
N LEU A 97 15.48 -5.00 0.08
CA LEU A 97 15.12 -4.51 1.41
C LEU A 97 13.83 -5.17 1.92
N TRP A 98 12.82 -5.30 1.07
CA TRP A 98 11.55 -5.93 1.42
C TRP A 98 11.76 -7.38 1.87
N LEU A 99 12.63 -8.13 1.19
CA LEU A 99 12.97 -9.50 1.57
C LEU A 99 13.71 -9.57 2.91
N PHE A 100 14.67 -8.68 3.16
CA PHE A 100 15.36 -8.61 4.45
C PHE A 100 14.42 -8.28 5.61
N ILE A 101 13.55 -7.28 5.44
CA ILE A 101 12.58 -6.90 6.47
C ILE A 101 11.55 -8.01 6.68
N GLY A 102 11.04 -8.60 5.59
CA GLY A 102 10.10 -9.72 5.65
C GLY A 102 10.67 -10.95 6.35
N ALA A 103 11.94 -11.29 6.13
CA ALA A 103 12.61 -12.41 6.80
C ALA A 103 12.83 -12.18 8.31
N ILE A 104 12.95 -10.93 8.76
CA ILE A 104 13.09 -10.58 10.18
C ILE A 104 11.71 -10.46 10.86
N ALA A 105 10.70 -9.98 10.12
CA ALA A 105 9.35 -9.75 10.63
C ALA A 105 8.44 -11.00 10.59
N ALA A 106 8.79 -12.02 9.81
CA ALA A 106 8.16 -13.34 9.80
C ALA A 106 8.62 -14.19 10.99
#